data_AF-A0A1C6GGN1-F1
#
_entry.id   AF-A0A1C6GGN1-F1
#
_cell.length_a   1.000
_cell.length_b   1.000
_cell.length_c   1.000
_cell.angle_alpha   90.00
_cell.angle_beta   90.00
_cell.angle_gamma   90.00
#
_symmetry.space_group_name_H-M   'P 1'
#
loop_
_entity.id
_entity.type
_entity.pdbx_description
1 polymer ?
#
loop_
_entity_poly.entity_id
_entity_poly.type
_entity_poly.pdbx_seq_one_letter_code
_entity_poly.pdbx_strand_id
1 'polypeptide(L)'
;MKKKIAVGVALIAFLLAGSGLWYTRPQTFWDATGMDWDKITGASGYAIEGSVTDGTASQQIWMLDNLTPGQEDYKALLALLEDTTYRASLQNLLPPSSSHSADHVTAMAAFALGDELVTVHADYPGKVWISPAHSRTLAFSISARELNETLADFIQQHGAAGDP
;
A
#
# COMPACT_ATOMS: atom_id res chain seq x y z
N MET A 1 -7.65 -37.56 -31.17
CA MET A 1 -8.18 -36.22 -30.85
C MET A 1 -8.08 -35.87 -29.37
N LYS A 2 -8.49 -36.75 -28.43
CA LYS A 2 -8.42 -36.51 -26.96
C LYS A 2 -7.04 -36.11 -26.42
N LYS A 3 -5.93 -36.74 -26.88
CA LYS A 3 -4.57 -36.37 -26.45
C LYS A 3 -4.16 -34.95 -26.84
N LYS A 4 -4.55 -34.47 -28.02
CA LYS A 4 -4.23 -33.10 -28.49
C LYS A 4 -4.95 -32.03 -27.66
N ILE A 5 -6.20 -32.31 -27.29
CA ILE A 5 -7.00 -31.45 -26.41
C ILE A 5 -6.40 -31.44 -24.99
N ALA A 6 -6.03 -32.60 -24.45
CA ALA A 6 -5.40 -32.69 -23.13
C ALA A 6 -4.06 -31.93 -23.07
N VAL A 7 -3.22 -32.04 -24.11
CA VAL A 7 -1.96 -31.28 -24.20
C VAL A 7 -2.22 -29.78 -24.31
N GLY A 8 -3.21 -29.35 -25.11
CA GLY A 8 -3.58 -27.95 -25.20
C GLY A 8 -4.06 -27.36 -23.88
N VAL A 9 -4.92 -28.09 -23.15
CA VAL A 9 -5.40 -27.68 -21.82
C VAL A 9 -4.25 -27.61 -20.81
N ALA A 10 -3.34 -28.58 -20.82
CA ALA A 10 -2.18 -28.58 -19.94
C ALA A 10 -1.27 -27.37 -20.19
N LEU A 11 -0.99 -27.03 -21.46
CA LEU A 11 -0.16 -25.87 -21.81
C LEU A 11 -0.77 -24.56 -21.31
N ILE A 12 -2.09 -24.37 -21.48
CA ILE A 12 -2.78 -23.18 -20.97
C ILE A 12 -2.69 -23.10 -19.45
N ALA A 13 -2.90 -24.22 -18.74
CA ALA A 13 -2.79 -24.26 -17.29
C ALA A 13 -1.37 -23.88 -16.80
N PHE A 14 -0.33 -24.37 -17.48
CA PHE A 14 1.06 -24.00 -17.17
C PHE A 14 1.36 -22.53 -17.45
N LEU A 15 0.86 -21.98 -18.54
CA LEU A 15 1.03 -20.55 -18.86
C LEU A 15 0.34 -19.68 -17.81
N LEU A 16 -0.90 -20.00 -17.44
CA LEU A 16 -1.64 -19.26 -16.42
C LEU A 16 -0.97 -19.34 -15.05
N ALA A 17 -0.52 -20.54 -14.65
CA ALA A 17 0.21 -20.74 -13.40
C ALA A 17 1.55 -19.97 -13.40
N GLY A 18 2.31 -20.04 -14.49
CA GLY A 18 3.58 -19.31 -14.64
C GLY A 18 3.39 -17.80 -14.62
N SER A 19 2.39 -17.28 -15.34
CA SER A 19 2.09 -15.84 -15.34
C SER A 19 1.59 -15.36 -13.97
N GLY A 20 0.79 -16.16 -13.26
CA GLY A 20 0.33 -15.83 -11.92
C GLY A 20 1.47 -15.80 -10.90
N LEU A 21 2.40 -16.77 -11.00
CA LEU A 21 3.57 -16.84 -10.12
C LEU A 21 4.52 -15.66 -10.35
N TRP A 22 4.71 -15.25 -11.61
CA TRP A 22 5.48 -14.07 -11.95
C TRP A 22 4.82 -12.77 -11.50
N TYR A 23 3.50 -12.65 -11.70
CA TYR A 23 2.73 -11.46 -11.31
C TYR A 23 2.73 -11.22 -9.80
N THR A 24 2.70 -12.30 -9.00
CA THR A 24 2.69 -12.27 -7.53
C THR A 24 4.09 -12.39 -6.91
N ARG A 25 5.14 -12.22 -7.73
CA ARG A 25 6.53 -12.24 -7.26
C ARG A 25 6.75 -11.13 -6.22
N PRO A 26 7.61 -11.35 -5.22
CA PRO A 26 7.97 -10.30 -4.28
C PRO A 26 8.73 -9.19 -5.00
N GLN A 27 8.43 -7.95 -4.64
CA GLN A 27 9.05 -6.75 -5.20
C GLN A 27 9.28 -5.69 -4.12
N THR A 28 10.16 -4.74 -4.42
CA THR A 28 10.51 -3.64 -3.51
C THR A 28 9.40 -2.58 -3.44
N PHE A 29 9.48 -1.68 -2.47
CA PHE A 29 8.64 -0.49 -2.41
C PHE A 29 8.69 0.34 -3.72
N TRP A 30 9.89 0.53 -4.26
CA TRP A 30 10.13 1.27 -5.49
C TRP A 30 9.50 0.61 -6.71
N ASP A 31 9.62 -0.71 -6.84
CA ASP A 31 8.97 -1.45 -7.92
C ASP A 31 7.44 -1.43 -7.80
N ALA A 32 6.91 -1.46 -6.57
CA ALA A 32 5.48 -1.47 -6.31
C ALA A 32 4.81 -0.13 -6.58
N THR A 33 5.51 0.96 -6.29
CA THR A 33 5.02 2.33 -6.47
C THR A 33 5.36 2.91 -7.84
N GLY A 34 6.44 2.42 -8.48
CA GLY A 34 6.98 3.00 -9.71
C GLY A 34 7.59 4.38 -9.51
N MET A 35 7.82 4.80 -8.26
CA MET A 35 8.39 6.11 -7.95
C MET A 35 9.87 6.17 -8.29
N ASP A 36 10.29 7.35 -8.73
CA ASP A 36 11.69 7.71 -8.92
C ASP A 36 12.15 8.51 -7.70
N TRP A 37 13.11 7.97 -6.95
CA TRP A 37 13.63 8.58 -5.72
C TRP A 37 14.03 10.05 -5.94
N ASP A 38 14.69 10.34 -7.06
CA ASP A 38 15.23 11.67 -7.35
C ASP A 38 14.15 12.70 -7.69
N LYS A 39 12.89 12.27 -7.87
CA LYS A 39 11.76 13.12 -8.22
C LYS A 39 10.82 13.42 -7.06
N ILE A 40 11.01 12.79 -5.90
CA ILE A 40 10.17 13.06 -4.73
C ILE A 40 10.49 14.47 -4.22
N THR A 41 9.48 15.35 -4.22
CA THR A 41 9.60 16.72 -3.73
C THR A 41 9.12 16.88 -2.30
N GLY A 42 8.33 15.92 -1.80
CA GLY A 42 7.87 15.89 -0.42
C GLY A 42 7.02 14.66 -0.12
N ALA A 43 6.77 14.44 1.16
CA ALA A 43 5.90 13.40 1.67
C ALA A 43 4.98 13.95 2.76
N SER A 44 3.85 13.29 2.94
CA SER A 44 2.92 13.52 4.03
C SER A 44 2.23 12.21 4.39
N GLY A 45 1.44 12.21 5.45
CA GLY A 45 0.65 11.07 5.82
C GLY A 45 -0.42 11.42 6.84
N TYR A 46 -1.35 10.49 7.03
CA TYR A 46 -2.29 10.57 8.13
C TYR A 46 -2.54 9.18 8.72
N ALA A 47 -2.91 9.16 10.00
CA ALA A 47 -3.35 7.97 10.70
C ALA A 47 -4.72 8.23 11.31
N ILE A 48 -5.59 7.23 11.25
CA ILE A 48 -6.93 7.27 11.85
C ILE A 48 -7.08 6.06 12.75
N GLU A 49 -7.40 6.33 14.02
CA GLU A 49 -7.78 5.31 14.98
C GLU A 49 -9.24 5.52 15.40
N GLY A 50 -10.06 4.50 15.15
CA GLY A 50 -11.46 4.45 15.53
C GLY A 50 -11.70 3.43 16.65
N SER A 51 -12.59 3.77 17.59
CA SER A 51 -13.03 2.83 18.63
C SER A 51 -14.50 3.04 18.98
N VAL A 52 -15.12 1.99 19.54
CA VAL A 52 -16.46 2.06 20.12
C VAL A 52 -16.38 1.61 21.56
N THR A 53 -16.70 2.50 22.49
CA THR A 53 -16.73 2.23 23.93
C THR A 53 -18.12 2.56 24.46
N ASP A 54 -18.79 1.59 25.10
CA ASP A 54 -20.14 1.75 25.67
C ASP A 54 -21.17 2.34 24.68
N GLY A 55 -21.09 1.94 23.40
CA GLY A 55 -21.97 2.43 22.33
C GLY A 55 -21.65 3.85 21.83
N THR A 56 -20.60 4.48 22.35
CA THR A 56 -20.10 5.77 21.87
C THR A 56 -18.93 5.54 20.91
N ALA A 57 -19.07 6.04 19.68
CA ALA A 57 -17.99 6.03 18.70
C ALA A 57 -17.02 7.18 18.98
N SER A 58 -15.72 6.90 18.89
CA SER A 58 -14.64 7.86 18.98
C SER A 58 -13.69 7.66 17.80
N GLN A 59 -13.16 8.76 17.27
CA GLN A 59 -12.16 8.76 16.21
C GLN A 59 -11.10 9.79 16.52
N GLN A 60 -9.84 9.41 16.39
CA GLN A 60 -8.70 10.31 16.49
C GLN A 60 -7.93 10.28 15.17
N ILE A 61 -7.53 11.46 14.71
CA ILE A 61 -6.74 11.63 13.49
C ILE A 61 -5.40 12.25 13.87
N TRP A 62 -4.33 11.78 13.23
CA TRP A 62 -3.02 12.41 13.25
C TRP A 62 -2.58 12.73 11.83
N MET A 63 -1.93 13.88 11.66
CA MET A 63 -1.42 14.37 10.39
C MET A 63 0.08 14.59 10.49
N LEU A 64 0.80 14.06 9.51
CA LEU A 64 2.22 14.25 9.31
C LEU A 64 2.39 15.03 8.01
N ASP A 65 2.73 16.31 8.12
CA ASP A 65 2.79 17.23 6.99
C ASP A 65 4.21 17.68 6.66
N ASN A 66 4.42 18.06 5.40
CA ASN A 66 5.61 18.77 4.92
C ASN A 66 6.94 18.06 5.18
N LEU A 67 6.97 16.72 5.07
CA LEU A 67 8.24 16.00 5.06
C LEU A 67 8.96 16.29 3.75
N THR A 68 10.19 16.79 3.84
CA THR A 68 11.02 17.10 2.68
C THR A 68 12.24 16.17 2.61
N PRO A 69 12.72 15.83 1.40
CA PRO A 69 13.93 15.03 1.23
C PRO A 69 15.10 15.57 2.06
N GLY A 70 15.76 14.66 2.81
CA GLY A 70 16.92 14.98 3.64
C GLY A 70 16.63 15.06 5.14
N GLN A 71 15.38 15.29 5.55
CA GLN A 71 14.95 15.22 6.94
C GLN A 71 15.07 13.79 7.49
N GLU A 72 15.29 13.66 8.80
CA GLU A 72 15.39 12.34 9.45
C GLU A 72 14.07 11.57 9.36
N ASP A 73 12.95 12.25 9.65
CA ASP A 73 11.61 11.64 9.59
C ASP A 73 11.24 11.22 8.17
N TYR A 74 11.63 11.98 7.15
CA TYR A 74 11.48 11.57 5.74
C TYR A 74 12.22 10.26 5.45
N LYS A 75 13.48 10.16 5.90
CA LYS A 75 14.30 8.94 5.71
C LYS A 75 13.73 7.77 6.50
N ALA A 76 13.25 8.00 7.71
CA ALA A 76 12.65 6.98 8.56
C ALA A 76 11.34 6.44 7.97
N LEU A 77 10.47 7.32 7.46
CA LEU A 77 9.25 6.94 6.74
C LEU A 77 9.58 6.05 5.53
N LEU A 78 10.56 6.44 4.72
CA LEU A 78 10.96 5.64 3.57
C LEU A 78 11.59 4.31 3.96
N ALA A 79 12.46 4.29 4.98
CA ALA A 79 13.05 3.05 5.48
C ALA A 79 11.98 2.07 5.99
N LEU A 80 10.95 2.56 6.67
CA LEU A 80 9.82 1.76 7.14
C LEU A 80 9.06 1.10 5.97
N LEU A 81 8.83 1.83 4.89
CA LEU A 81 8.16 1.29 3.70
C LEU A 81 9.08 0.36 2.89
N GLU A 82 10.37 0.66 2.81
CA GLU A 82 11.37 -0.15 2.10
C GLU A 82 11.66 -1.50 2.77
N ASP A 83 11.57 -1.58 4.10
CA ASP A 83 11.75 -2.85 4.85
C ASP A 83 10.60 -3.83 4.61
N THR A 84 9.59 -3.43 3.85
CA THR A 84 8.44 -4.26 3.47
C THR A 84 8.61 -4.84 2.06
N THR A 85 8.33 -6.14 1.92
CA THR A 85 8.19 -6.78 0.61
C THR A 85 6.74 -6.73 0.15
N TYR A 86 6.52 -6.35 -1.11
CA TYR A 86 5.20 -6.22 -1.72
C TYR A 86 4.94 -7.33 -2.74
N ARG A 87 3.70 -7.81 -2.84
CA ARG A 87 3.26 -8.77 -3.85
C ARG A 87 1.93 -8.34 -4.42
N ALA A 88 1.86 -8.11 -5.74
CA ALA A 88 0.62 -7.70 -6.39
C ALA A 88 -0.46 -8.77 -6.18
N SER A 89 -1.67 -8.35 -5.78
CA SER A 89 -2.79 -9.27 -5.62
C SER A 89 -3.39 -9.64 -6.97
N LEU A 90 -3.72 -10.91 -7.19
CA LEU A 90 -4.43 -11.36 -8.39
C LEU A 90 -5.79 -10.66 -8.57
N GLN A 91 -6.37 -10.11 -7.51
CA GLN A 91 -7.59 -9.30 -7.60
C GLN A 91 -7.43 -8.09 -8.52
N ASN A 92 -6.21 -7.60 -8.69
CA ASN A 92 -5.92 -6.49 -9.58
C ASN A 92 -6.19 -6.84 -11.05
N LEU A 93 -6.27 -8.13 -11.41
CA LEU A 93 -6.63 -8.56 -12.77
C LEU A 93 -8.14 -8.42 -13.04
N LEU A 94 -8.94 -8.14 -12.01
CA LEU A 94 -10.37 -7.92 -12.11
C LEU A 94 -10.69 -6.41 -12.14
N PRO A 95 -11.92 -6.02 -12.52
CA PRO A 95 -12.38 -4.66 -12.32
C PRO A 95 -12.23 -4.22 -10.86
N PRO A 96 -11.90 -2.95 -10.60
CA PRO A 96 -11.71 -2.47 -9.23
C PRO A 96 -12.99 -2.65 -8.42
N SER A 97 -12.86 -3.25 -7.23
CA SER A 97 -13.93 -3.24 -6.24
C SER A 97 -14.19 -1.80 -5.79
N SER A 98 -15.45 -1.43 -5.62
CA SER A 98 -15.84 -0.09 -5.13
C SER A 98 -15.54 0.14 -3.64
N SER A 99 -15.10 -0.89 -2.92
CA SER A 99 -14.83 -0.82 -1.48
C SER A 99 -13.85 -1.92 -1.04
N HIS A 100 -13.13 -1.64 0.04
CA HIS A 100 -12.38 -2.62 0.82
C HIS A 100 -12.62 -2.42 2.31
N SER A 101 -12.39 -3.47 3.10
CA SER A 101 -12.48 -3.37 4.56
C SER A 101 -11.31 -2.55 5.08
N ALA A 102 -11.61 -1.63 5.99
CA ALA A 102 -10.63 -0.97 6.84
C ALA A 102 -10.69 -1.60 8.24
N ASP A 103 -9.54 -1.62 8.91
CA ASP A 103 -9.42 -1.95 10.32
C ASP A 103 -9.63 -0.70 11.18
N HIS A 104 -9.54 -0.88 12.50
CA HIS A 104 -9.76 0.15 13.50
C HIS A 104 -8.63 1.18 13.49
N VAL A 105 -7.44 0.74 13.05
CA VAL A 105 -6.26 1.56 12.80
C VAL A 105 -5.95 1.52 11.31
N THR A 106 -6.01 2.69 10.68
CA THR A 106 -5.62 2.89 9.28
C THR A 106 -4.54 3.94 9.20
N ALA A 107 -3.63 3.78 8.24
CA ALA A 107 -2.58 4.75 7.99
C ALA A 107 -2.35 4.93 6.50
N MET A 108 -1.97 6.15 6.12
CA MET A 108 -1.69 6.51 4.75
C MET A 108 -0.42 7.35 4.68
N ALA A 109 0.42 7.03 3.69
CA ALA A 109 1.55 7.87 3.29
C ALA A 109 1.34 8.35 1.85
N ALA A 110 1.70 9.60 1.60
CA ALA A 110 1.62 10.26 0.31
C ALA A 110 2.99 10.81 -0.08
N PHE A 111 3.34 10.72 -1.35
CA PHE A 111 4.57 11.22 -1.92
C PHE A 111 4.25 12.10 -3.13
N ALA A 112 4.71 13.34 -3.09
CA ALA A 112 4.61 14.26 -4.21
C ALA A 112 5.82 14.08 -5.15
N LEU A 113 5.55 13.93 -6.45
CA LEU A 113 6.56 13.87 -7.51
C LEU A 113 6.29 14.98 -8.53
N GLY A 114 6.62 16.22 -8.17
CA GLY A 114 6.21 17.39 -8.96
C GLY A 114 4.69 17.56 -8.93
N ASP A 115 4.03 17.42 -10.08
CA ASP A 115 2.56 17.50 -10.22
C ASP A 115 1.86 16.16 -9.96
N GLU A 116 2.60 15.10 -9.69
CA GLU A 116 2.08 13.75 -9.45
C GLU A 116 1.99 13.44 -7.95
N LEU A 117 1.04 12.58 -7.58
CA LEU A 117 0.88 12.07 -6.22
C LEU A 117 0.85 10.54 -6.25
N VAL A 118 1.66 9.93 -5.38
CA VAL A 118 1.62 8.50 -5.10
C VAL A 118 1.16 8.28 -3.68
N THR A 119 0.19 7.40 -3.47
CA THR A 119 -0.33 7.09 -2.13
C THR A 119 -0.16 5.63 -1.78
N VAL A 120 0.10 5.35 -0.51
CA VAL A 120 0.11 4.02 0.08
C VAL A 120 -0.86 4.01 1.25
N HIS A 121 -1.94 3.26 1.10
CA HIS A 121 -2.98 3.08 2.11
C HIS A 121 -2.79 1.72 2.78
N ALA A 122 -2.47 1.75 4.07
CA ALA A 122 -2.39 0.59 4.96
C ALA A 122 -3.65 0.58 5.83
N ASP A 123 -4.74 0.07 5.25
CA ASP A 123 -6.05 0.06 5.90
C ASP A 123 -6.35 -1.28 6.59
N TYR A 124 -5.55 -2.33 6.33
CA TYR A 124 -5.81 -3.68 6.85
C TYR A 124 -4.50 -4.46 7.04
N PRO A 125 -4.36 -5.28 8.10
CA PRO A 125 -3.15 -6.05 8.35
C PRO A 125 -2.72 -6.92 7.15
N GLY A 126 -1.44 -6.81 6.78
CA GLY A 126 -0.84 -7.60 5.70
C GLY A 126 -1.28 -7.19 4.28
N LYS A 127 -1.99 -6.06 4.11
CA LYS A 127 -2.40 -5.58 2.80
C LYS A 127 -2.33 -4.06 2.68
N VAL A 128 -1.89 -3.58 1.53
CA VAL A 128 -1.92 -2.16 1.19
C VAL A 128 -2.55 -1.93 -0.18
N TRP A 129 -2.99 -0.70 -0.38
CA TRP A 129 -3.41 -0.17 -1.66
C TRP A 129 -2.48 0.95 -2.06
N ILE A 130 -1.85 0.79 -3.23
CA ILE A 130 -0.94 1.79 -3.76
C ILE A 130 -1.63 2.44 -4.96
N SER A 131 -1.68 3.76 -4.98
CA SER A 131 -2.15 4.55 -6.12
C SER A 131 -0.93 5.20 -6.78
N PRO A 132 -0.38 4.62 -7.86
CA PRO A 132 0.71 5.24 -8.60
C PRO A 132 0.21 6.45 -9.38
N ALA A 133 1.14 7.34 -9.74
CA ALA A 133 0.83 8.43 -10.63
C ALA A 133 0.24 7.91 -11.95
N HIS A 134 -0.90 8.47 -12.36
CA HIS A 134 -1.57 8.15 -13.62
C HIS A 134 -2.04 6.68 -13.79
N SER A 135 -2.12 5.91 -12.71
CA SER A 135 -2.57 4.51 -12.74
C SER A 135 -3.73 4.28 -11.78
N ARG A 136 -4.48 3.19 -12.01
CA ARG A 136 -5.48 2.76 -11.03
C ARG A 136 -4.79 2.29 -9.74
N THR A 137 -5.47 2.44 -8.62
CA THR A 137 -5.05 1.85 -7.34
C THR A 137 -4.96 0.34 -7.46
N LEU A 138 -3.86 -0.23 -6.96
CA LEU A 138 -3.57 -1.66 -6.96
C LEU A 138 -3.41 -2.16 -5.53
N ALA A 139 -3.93 -3.35 -5.26
CA ALA A 139 -3.77 -4.02 -3.98
C ALA A 139 -2.51 -4.88 -3.95
N PHE A 140 -1.80 -4.83 -2.83
CA PHE A 140 -0.60 -5.62 -2.57
C PHE A 140 -0.73 -6.35 -1.23
N SER A 141 -0.34 -7.62 -1.21
CA SER A 141 -0.02 -8.31 0.04
C SER A 141 1.39 -7.94 0.46
N ILE A 142 1.61 -7.76 1.75
CA ILE A 142 2.90 -7.31 2.30
C ILE A 142 3.46 -8.28 3.34
N SER A 143 4.79 -8.27 3.51
CA SER A 143 5.47 -9.08 4.52
C SER A 143 5.29 -8.55 5.95
N ALA A 144 5.32 -7.23 6.12
CA ALA A 144 5.09 -6.56 7.39
C ALA A 144 3.59 -6.51 7.68
N ARG A 145 3.06 -7.50 8.40
CA ARG A 145 1.61 -7.59 8.64
C ARG A 145 1.06 -6.39 9.41
N GLU A 146 1.84 -5.86 10.34
CA GLU A 146 1.46 -4.72 11.19
C GLU A 146 1.86 -3.36 10.58
N LEU A 147 2.02 -3.27 9.25
CA LEU A 147 2.42 -2.01 8.62
C LEU A 147 1.40 -0.88 8.88
N ASN A 148 0.11 -1.19 8.97
CA ASN A 148 -0.92 -0.21 9.30
C ASN A 148 -0.70 0.38 10.70
N GLU A 149 -0.43 -0.45 11.71
CA GLU A 149 -0.14 0.00 13.08
C GLU A 149 1.21 0.71 13.16
N THR A 150 2.26 0.13 12.56
CA THR A 150 3.62 0.71 12.59
C THR A 150 3.67 2.07 11.91
N LEU A 151 2.98 2.23 10.78
CA LEU A 151 2.86 3.51 10.09
C LEU A 151 1.99 4.49 10.88
N ALA A 152 0.91 4.03 11.52
CA ALA A 152 0.09 4.86 12.39
C ALA A 152 0.89 5.40 13.59
N ASP A 153 1.65 4.53 14.27
CA ASP A 153 2.52 4.89 15.38
C ASP A 153 3.58 5.90 14.96
N PHE A 154 4.19 5.69 13.79
CA PHE A 154 5.14 6.64 13.21
C PHE A 154 4.50 8.01 12.99
N ILE A 155 3.32 8.06 12.37
CA ILE A 155 2.59 9.32 12.13
C ILE A 155 2.17 9.98 13.44
N GLN A 156 1.77 9.21 14.45
CA GLN A 156 1.42 9.74 15.76
C GLN A 156 2.63 10.35 16.49
N GLN A 157 3.81 9.72 16.37
CA GLN A 157 5.04 10.19 17.03
C GLN A 157 5.64 11.44 16.38
N HIS A 158 5.53 11.55 15.06
CA HIS A 158 6.17 12.61 14.28
C HIS A 158 5.21 13.68 13.77
N GLY A 159 3.91 13.41 13.80
CA GLY A 159 2.85 14.32 13.37
C GLY A 159 2.19 15.08 14.50
N ALA A 160 1.08 15.73 14.18
CA ALA A 160 0.21 16.43 15.13
C ALA A 160 -1.20 15.84 15.09
N ALA A 161 -1.96 16.04 16.16
CA ALA A 161 -3.39 15.73 16.14
C ALA A 161 -4.08 16.55 15.04
N GLY A 162 -4.79 15.85 14.15
CA GLY A 162 -5.64 16.47 13.13
C GLY A 162 -6.99 16.86 13.71
N ASP A 163 -7.64 17.82 13.08
CA ASP A 163 -9.03 18.12 13.36
C ASP A 163 -9.93 16.98 12.81
N PRO A 164 -10.90 16.47 13.59
CA PRO A 164 -11.83 15.42 13.17
C PRO A 164 -12.87 15.88 12.13
#